data_AF-A0A2E4CET5-F1
#
_entry.id   AF-A0A2E4CET5-F1
#
_cell.length_a   1.000
_cell.length_b   1.000
_cell.length_c   1.000
_cell.angle_alpha   90.00
_cell.angle_beta   90.00
_cell.angle_gamma   90.00
#
_symmetry.space_group_name_H-M   'P 1'
#
loop_
_entity.id
_entity.type
_entity.pdbx_description
1 polymer ?
#
loop_
_entity_poly.entity_id
_entity_poly.type
_entity_poly.pdbx_seq_one_letter_code
_entity_poly.pdbx_strand_id
1 'polypeptide(L)'
;MDQGLVLGQALKWLPTWLTPLWLIGVGLGIGALVSAAVFGLLALLSYVPGIGNLADSPKRGITASLVIGGLITIALCAVYVPRSTEYGEALFLPLFCIGVVLGFGVIYGAWHRTRVEWLQILSEGIVPYLLSIAGAFVLIAAIATPMLTEPMSFIEAIPQVNPVGDGTDRLVAEIPGNSVDTEVDLAPFVPANIDYNLRSAAELTIESDRTIFIADAADAANFFRPPTRVNAGEKIEFRSENRESPPVPGDPTLLHIQNRELDNATVVFTFKYVPLVPQASSIVLLAILFFLTTTAIMVFRQAAPRVWALALSTAKNEMAQPLYLLLLTIGLVGVLLFAIYPFNTLGDDIRLLKDSGVTLIMILCMVQAVWSAGTSVSDEIEGRTALTVLSKPVSRRSFILGKYAGIMLSVLVLFLIIASVLLVVISYKPIYDARETSRGDTTWQESHEEVMTTVPVLGLYFMETMAIGAVAVALATRLPLLANFITCFVIYVIGNLTSPLVASTEGNNELVGFVGKLIAVVVPNLNIFNVQSAVDAGNQIPVLYLAGAFNYLVCFTIAVWMLAMLLFDDRDLA
;
A
#
# COMPACT_ATOMS: atom_id res chain seq x y z
N MET A 1 -44.26 -10.69 15.07
CA MET A 1 -44.09 -10.60 13.62
C MET A 1 -43.04 -9.55 13.22
N ASP A 2 -42.75 -8.53 14.04
CA ASP A 2 -41.74 -7.50 13.71
C ASP A 2 -40.27 -7.96 13.77
N GLN A 3 -39.90 -8.86 14.70
CA GLN A 3 -38.51 -9.33 14.80
C GLN A 3 -38.04 -10.12 13.56
N GLY A 4 -38.94 -10.89 12.93
CA GLY A 4 -38.63 -11.61 11.69
C GLY A 4 -38.49 -10.68 10.47
N LEU A 5 -39.16 -9.52 10.50
CA LEU A 5 -39.08 -8.52 9.43
C LEU A 5 -37.75 -7.74 9.49
N VAL A 6 -37.30 -7.39 10.71
CA VAL A 6 -36.01 -6.73 10.94
C VAL A 6 -34.84 -7.66 10.61
N LEU A 7 -34.90 -8.93 11.00
CA LEU A 7 -33.90 -9.94 10.64
C LEU A 7 -33.87 -10.20 9.12
N GLY A 8 -35.05 -10.26 8.49
CA GLY A 8 -35.16 -10.41 7.04
C GLY A 8 -34.63 -9.21 6.25
N GLN A 9 -34.79 -7.99 6.77
CA GLN A 9 -34.18 -6.79 6.21
C GLN A 9 -32.67 -6.78 6.43
N ALA A 10 -32.19 -7.13 7.62
CA ALA A 10 -30.77 -7.24 7.96
C ALA A 10 -30.02 -8.17 6.98
N LEU A 11 -30.59 -9.35 6.70
CA LEU A 11 -30.00 -10.34 5.81
C LEU A 11 -29.79 -9.87 4.36
N LYS A 12 -30.48 -8.80 3.90
CA LYS A 12 -30.35 -8.28 2.53
C LYS A 12 -29.10 -7.43 2.33
N TRP A 13 -28.73 -6.63 3.32
CA TRP A 13 -27.63 -5.66 3.21
C TRP A 13 -26.39 -6.05 3.99
N LEU A 14 -26.52 -7.00 4.93
CA LEU A 14 -25.43 -7.47 5.75
C LEU A 14 -24.30 -8.12 4.92
N PRO A 15 -24.58 -8.93 3.88
CA PRO A 15 -23.52 -9.40 2.98
C PRO A 15 -22.78 -8.23 2.31
N THR A 16 -23.52 -7.24 1.77
CA THR A 16 -22.95 -6.05 1.12
C THR A 16 -22.02 -5.26 2.04
N TRP A 17 -22.39 -5.09 3.30
CA TRP A 17 -21.57 -4.40 4.29
C TRP A 17 -20.33 -5.21 4.69
N LEU A 18 -20.46 -6.53 4.81
CA LEU A 18 -19.41 -7.40 5.31
C LEU A 18 -18.38 -7.77 4.24
N THR A 19 -18.72 -7.81 2.94
CA THR A 19 -17.77 -8.23 1.88
C THR A 19 -16.47 -7.42 1.89
N PRO A 20 -16.46 -6.07 1.92
CA PRO A 20 -15.22 -5.30 1.95
C PRO A 20 -14.37 -5.58 3.21
N LEU A 21 -15.02 -5.74 4.37
CA LEU A 21 -14.36 -6.06 5.63
C LEU A 21 -13.81 -7.49 5.64
N TRP A 22 -14.52 -8.40 5.00
CA TRP A 22 -14.09 -9.78 4.78
C TRP A 22 -12.85 -9.83 3.91
N LEU A 23 -12.79 -9.07 2.81
CA LEU A 23 -11.60 -8.98 1.95
C LEU A 23 -10.36 -8.50 2.74
N ILE A 24 -10.55 -7.49 3.61
CA ILE A 24 -9.48 -7.03 4.49
C ILE A 24 -9.04 -8.15 5.45
N GLY A 25 -9.99 -8.81 6.10
CA GLY A 25 -9.69 -9.90 7.04
C GLY A 25 -9.01 -11.10 6.39
N VAL A 26 -9.41 -11.49 5.18
CA VAL A 26 -8.76 -12.56 4.41
C VAL A 26 -7.33 -12.14 4.02
N GLY A 27 -7.12 -10.91 3.54
CA GLY A 27 -5.79 -10.38 3.21
C GLY A 27 -4.84 -10.39 4.42
N LEU A 28 -5.31 -9.90 5.57
CA LEU A 28 -4.53 -9.91 6.82
C LEU A 28 -4.30 -11.35 7.33
N GLY A 29 -5.28 -12.24 7.20
CA GLY A 29 -5.14 -13.65 7.58
C GLY A 29 -4.12 -14.39 6.72
N ILE A 30 -4.16 -14.21 5.40
CA ILE A 30 -3.16 -14.75 4.46
C ILE A 30 -1.79 -14.15 4.75
N GLY A 31 -1.69 -12.83 4.98
CA GLY A 31 -0.45 -12.17 5.38
C GLY A 31 0.14 -12.78 6.65
N ALA A 32 -0.69 -13.04 7.67
CA ALA A 32 -0.26 -13.69 8.90
C ALA A 32 0.23 -15.14 8.69
N LEU A 33 -0.46 -15.92 7.84
CA LEU A 33 -0.04 -17.27 7.47
C LEU A 33 1.28 -17.26 6.70
N VAL A 34 1.44 -16.35 5.74
CA VAL A 34 2.69 -16.17 4.97
C VAL A 34 3.83 -15.76 5.90
N SER A 35 3.64 -14.78 6.78
CA SER A 35 4.65 -14.42 7.78
C SER A 35 5.02 -15.62 8.65
N ALA A 36 4.03 -16.34 9.19
CA ALA A 36 4.29 -17.52 10.03
C ALA A 36 5.05 -18.63 9.27
N ALA A 37 4.71 -18.87 8.00
CA ALA A 37 5.38 -19.86 7.15
C ALA A 37 6.83 -19.45 6.83
N VAL A 38 7.04 -18.20 6.38
CA VAL A 38 8.37 -17.68 6.04
C VAL A 38 9.28 -17.67 7.27
N PHE A 39 8.81 -17.11 8.39
CA PHE A 39 9.61 -17.09 9.62
C PHE A 39 9.78 -18.48 10.25
N GLY A 40 8.81 -19.38 10.10
CA GLY A 40 8.95 -20.79 10.47
C GLY A 40 10.05 -21.48 9.67
N LEU A 41 10.10 -21.25 8.34
CA LEU A 41 11.15 -21.76 7.47
C LEU A 41 12.53 -21.15 7.80
N LEU A 42 12.60 -19.85 8.06
CA LEU A 42 13.83 -19.19 8.53
C LEU A 42 14.29 -19.75 9.89
N ALA A 43 13.35 -20.01 10.80
CA ALA A 43 13.65 -20.65 12.08
C ALA A 43 14.17 -22.09 11.90
N LEU A 44 13.71 -22.84 10.89
CA LEU A 44 14.30 -24.14 10.54
C LEU A 44 15.71 -24.00 9.96
N LEU A 45 15.94 -23.02 9.09
CA LEU A 45 17.27 -22.72 8.54
C LEU A 45 18.28 -22.32 9.63
N SER A 46 17.81 -21.79 10.78
CA SER A 46 18.66 -21.45 11.92
C SER A 46 19.38 -22.67 12.55
N TYR A 47 18.93 -23.90 12.29
CA TYR A 47 19.62 -25.11 12.77
C TYR A 47 20.85 -25.48 11.92
N VAL A 48 20.99 -24.94 10.72
CA VAL A 48 22.13 -25.21 9.84
C VAL A 48 23.37 -24.46 10.36
N PRO A 49 24.47 -25.15 10.70
CA PRO A 49 25.71 -24.51 11.15
C PRO A 49 26.23 -23.55 10.07
N GLY A 50 26.47 -22.30 10.45
CA GLY A 50 26.94 -21.24 9.54
C GLY A 50 25.87 -20.20 9.20
N ILE A 51 24.63 -20.62 8.89
CA ILE A 51 23.51 -19.69 8.64
C ILE A 51 22.99 -19.15 9.97
N GLY A 52 22.71 -20.03 10.94
CA GLY A 52 22.15 -19.66 12.24
C GLY A 52 23.03 -18.79 13.13
N ASN A 53 24.34 -18.75 12.85
CA ASN A 53 25.35 -18.01 13.62
C ASN A 53 25.93 -16.82 12.82
N LEU A 54 25.42 -16.57 11.60
CA LEU A 54 25.97 -15.53 10.73
C LEU A 54 25.87 -14.13 11.35
N ALA A 55 24.76 -13.89 12.05
CA ALA A 55 24.46 -12.62 12.72
C ALA A 55 25.10 -12.47 14.11
N ASP A 56 25.84 -13.47 14.62
CA ASP A 56 26.54 -13.37 15.92
C ASP A 56 27.64 -12.30 15.89
N SER A 57 28.24 -12.11 14.72
CA SER A 57 29.14 -10.99 14.48
C SER A 57 28.38 -9.89 13.71
N PRO A 58 28.23 -8.68 14.28
CA PRO A 58 27.48 -7.60 13.64
C PRO A 58 27.97 -7.27 12.24
N LYS A 59 29.29 -7.32 12.01
CA LYS A 59 29.88 -7.03 10.70
C LYS A 59 29.46 -8.05 9.63
N ARG A 60 29.47 -9.35 9.93
CA ARG A 60 29.06 -10.39 8.95
C ARG A 60 27.55 -10.38 8.74
N GLY A 61 26.76 -10.21 9.79
CA GLY A 61 25.30 -10.11 9.70
C GLY A 61 24.86 -8.94 8.81
N ILE A 62 25.39 -7.74 9.05
CA ILE A 62 25.06 -6.54 8.27
C ILE A 62 25.53 -6.68 6.83
N THR A 63 26.76 -7.13 6.59
CA THR A 63 27.29 -7.29 5.21
C THR A 63 26.49 -8.32 4.41
N ALA A 64 26.17 -9.47 4.99
CA ALA A 64 25.32 -10.47 4.34
C ALA A 64 23.91 -9.93 4.05
N SER A 65 23.31 -9.19 5.01
CA SER A 65 21.99 -8.59 4.84
C SER A 65 21.97 -7.54 3.73
N LEU A 66 23.02 -6.73 3.61
CA LEU A 66 23.16 -5.73 2.55
C LEU A 66 23.38 -6.37 1.18
N VAL A 67 24.13 -7.48 1.09
CA VAL A 67 24.33 -8.21 -0.17
C VAL A 67 23.00 -8.82 -0.64
N ILE A 68 22.30 -9.55 0.22
CA ILE A 68 21.00 -10.15 -0.12
C ILE A 68 19.98 -9.05 -0.43
N GLY A 69 19.91 -8.01 0.42
CA GLY A 69 19.01 -6.88 0.21
C GLY A 69 19.30 -6.14 -1.10
N GLY A 70 20.57 -5.96 -1.45
CA GLY A 70 20.99 -5.37 -2.73
C GLY A 70 20.54 -6.20 -3.93
N LEU A 71 20.68 -7.52 -3.88
CA LEU A 71 20.18 -8.43 -4.94
C LEU A 71 18.65 -8.35 -5.07
N ILE A 72 17.94 -8.35 -3.94
CA ILE A 72 16.47 -8.20 -3.93
C ILE A 72 16.07 -6.84 -4.52
N THR A 73 16.72 -5.75 -4.11
CA THR A 73 16.46 -4.41 -4.67
C THR A 73 16.70 -4.39 -6.18
N ILE A 74 17.81 -4.94 -6.67
CA ILE A 74 18.10 -4.97 -8.11
C ILE A 74 17.02 -5.75 -8.87
N ALA A 75 16.60 -6.90 -8.34
CA ALA A 75 15.52 -7.69 -8.92
C ALA A 75 14.19 -6.92 -8.94
N LEU A 76 13.81 -6.28 -7.82
CA LEU A 76 12.60 -5.46 -7.74
C LEU A 76 12.65 -4.27 -8.71
N CYS A 77 13.78 -3.56 -8.78
CA CYS A 77 13.95 -2.43 -9.70
C CYS A 77 13.87 -2.88 -11.16
N ALA A 78 14.52 -3.98 -11.52
CA ALA A 78 14.46 -4.53 -12.88
C ALA A 78 13.03 -4.94 -13.28
N VAL A 79 12.20 -5.29 -12.31
CA VAL A 79 10.80 -5.68 -12.53
C VAL A 79 9.87 -4.46 -12.59
N TYR A 80 9.93 -3.54 -11.63
CA TYR A 80 8.93 -2.50 -11.49
C TYR A 80 9.26 -1.19 -12.23
N VAL A 81 10.54 -0.81 -12.33
CA VAL A 81 10.95 0.49 -12.91
C VAL A 81 10.73 0.57 -14.43
N PRO A 82 11.05 -0.46 -15.25
CA PRO A 82 10.80 -0.38 -16.70
C PRO A 82 9.32 -0.37 -17.07
N ARG A 83 8.44 -0.80 -16.14
CA ARG A 83 7.00 -0.91 -16.34
C ARG A 83 6.24 0.35 -15.90
N SER A 84 6.84 1.21 -15.10
CA SER A 84 6.23 2.49 -14.74
C SER A 84 6.28 3.48 -15.90
N THR A 85 5.22 4.28 -16.02
CA THR A 85 5.11 5.40 -16.96
C THR A 85 6.03 6.56 -16.55
N GLU A 86 5.72 7.79 -16.99
CA GLU A 86 6.39 9.03 -16.57
C GLU A 86 6.65 9.05 -15.04
N TYR A 87 7.87 9.41 -14.63
CA TYR A 87 8.36 9.46 -13.23
C TYR A 87 8.71 8.13 -12.53
N GLY A 88 8.98 7.06 -13.27
CA GLY A 88 9.42 5.76 -12.70
C GLY A 88 10.59 5.80 -11.70
N GLU A 89 11.41 6.85 -11.75
CA GLU A 89 12.52 7.07 -10.80
C GLU A 89 12.05 7.20 -9.34
N ALA A 90 10.81 7.64 -9.11
CA ALA A 90 10.26 7.73 -7.76
C ALA A 90 10.18 6.36 -7.06
N LEU A 91 10.18 5.24 -7.80
CA LEU A 91 10.13 3.88 -7.24
C LEU A 91 11.47 3.40 -6.68
N PHE A 92 12.61 4.04 -6.97
CA PHE A 92 13.91 3.52 -6.55
C PHE A 92 14.07 3.42 -5.02
N LEU A 93 13.73 4.49 -4.29
CA LEU A 93 13.94 4.51 -2.85
C LEU A 93 12.95 3.61 -2.07
N PRO A 94 11.63 3.55 -2.38
CA PRO A 94 10.73 2.61 -1.72
C PRO A 94 11.14 1.16 -1.98
N LEU A 95 11.52 0.81 -3.22
CA LEU A 95 12.00 -0.53 -3.56
C LEU A 95 13.32 -0.87 -2.87
N PHE A 96 14.22 0.11 -2.73
CA PHE A 96 15.44 -0.03 -1.94
C PHE A 96 15.13 -0.30 -0.46
N CYS A 97 14.20 0.44 0.15
CA CYS A 97 13.78 0.21 1.53
C CYS A 97 13.17 -1.18 1.71
N ILE A 98 12.32 -1.63 0.79
CA ILE A 98 11.75 -2.98 0.79
C ILE A 98 12.86 -4.03 0.70
N GLY A 99 13.79 -3.88 -0.25
CA GLY A 99 14.90 -4.82 -0.41
C GLY A 99 15.81 -4.88 0.83
N VAL A 100 16.08 -3.75 1.48
CA VAL A 100 16.81 -3.72 2.75
C VAL A 100 16.05 -4.45 3.86
N VAL A 101 14.74 -4.18 4.03
CA VAL A 101 13.91 -4.85 5.04
C VAL A 101 13.87 -6.36 4.79
N LEU A 102 13.70 -6.81 3.55
CA LEU A 102 13.69 -8.23 3.21
C LEU A 102 15.08 -8.88 3.38
N GLY A 103 16.15 -8.22 2.96
CA GLY A 103 17.52 -8.72 3.12
C GLY A 103 17.92 -8.91 4.57
N PHE A 104 17.63 -7.93 5.43
CA PHE A 104 17.78 -8.07 6.87
C PHE A 104 16.81 -9.10 7.45
N GLY A 105 15.58 -9.17 6.95
CA GLY A 105 14.56 -10.13 7.37
C GLY A 105 14.99 -11.57 7.17
N VAL A 106 15.64 -11.89 6.04
CA VAL A 106 16.18 -13.23 5.75
C VAL A 106 17.31 -13.58 6.72
N ILE A 107 18.32 -12.71 6.86
CA ILE A 107 19.51 -13.01 7.67
C ILE A 107 19.20 -13.04 9.17
N TYR A 108 18.54 -11.99 9.68
CA TYR A 108 18.19 -11.92 11.09
C TYR A 108 17.02 -12.83 11.43
N GLY A 109 16.16 -13.18 10.46
CA GLY A 109 15.11 -14.19 10.63
C GLY A 109 15.68 -15.58 10.82
N ALA A 110 16.74 -15.91 10.10
CA ALA A 110 17.46 -17.19 10.26
C ALA A 110 18.39 -17.23 11.47
N TRP A 111 18.49 -16.15 12.25
CA TRP A 111 19.36 -16.09 13.43
C TRP A 111 18.83 -16.92 14.60
N HIS A 112 19.69 -17.70 15.25
CA HIS A 112 19.30 -18.57 16.36
C HIS A 112 18.61 -17.82 17.52
N ARG A 113 18.99 -16.56 17.76
CA ARG A 113 18.39 -15.70 18.80
C ARG A 113 16.93 -15.38 18.51
N THR A 114 16.62 -15.04 17.25
CA THR A 114 15.25 -14.73 16.81
C THR A 114 14.31 -15.89 17.06
N ARG A 115 14.76 -17.12 16.78
CA ARG A 115 13.99 -18.34 17.08
C ARG A 115 13.65 -18.47 18.57
N VAL A 116 14.61 -18.22 19.46
CA VAL A 116 14.40 -18.33 20.91
C VAL A 116 13.46 -17.24 21.43
N GLU A 117 13.56 -16.03 20.88
CA GLU A 117 12.75 -14.88 21.28
C GLU A 117 11.40 -14.79 20.53
N TRP A 118 11.06 -15.75 19.67
CA TRP A 118 9.93 -15.66 18.74
C TRP A 118 8.60 -15.32 19.42
N LEU A 119 8.26 -16.03 20.50
CA LEU A 119 7.03 -15.79 21.25
C LEU A 119 7.04 -14.42 21.96
N GLN A 120 8.22 -13.98 22.42
CA GLN A 120 8.37 -12.68 23.06
C GLN A 120 8.13 -11.55 22.06
N ILE A 121 8.56 -11.70 20.80
CA ILE A 121 8.31 -10.72 19.73
C ILE A 121 6.81 -10.46 19.56
N LEU A 122 5.99 -11.51 19.64
CA LEU A 122 4.55 -11.40 19.46
C LEU A 122 3.84 -10.80 20.68
N SER A 123 4.35 -11.04 21.90
CA SER A 123 3.71 -10.60 23.15
C SER A 123 4.19 -9.25 23.67
N GLU A 124 5.24 -8.67 23.09
CA GLU A 124 5.93 -7.52 23.67
C GLU A 124 5.58 -6.18 22.98
N GLY A 125 5.26 -5.17 23.80
CA GLY A 125 5.15 -3.79 23.33
C GLY A 125 3.90 -3.48 22.53
N ILE A 126 4.10 -2.92 21.36
CA ILE A 126 3.05 -2.51 20.44
C ILE A 126 2.52 -3.66 19.57
N VAL A 127 3.29 -4.74 19.42
CA VAL A 127 2.95 -5.87 18.52
C VAL A 127 1.61 -6.52 18.87
N PRO A 128 1.27 -6.78 20.15
CA PRO A 128 -0.04 -7.31 20.51
C PRO A 128 -1.21 -6.46 20.03
N TYR A 129 -1.09 -5.14 20.05
CA TYR A 129 -2.14 -4.24 19.57
C TYR A 129 -2.31 -4.36 18.05
N LEU A 130 -1.20 -4.37 17.30
CA LEU A 130 -1.23 -4.56 15.83
C LEU A 130 -1.85 -5.91 15.45
N LEU A 131 -1.46 -6.98 16.15
CA LEU A 131 -2.02 -8.32 15.94
C LEU A 131 -3.48 -8.41 16.38
N SER A 132 -3.90 -7.64 17.39
CA SER A 132 -5.31 -7.60 17.83
C SER A 132 -6.20 -6.94 16.79
N ILE A 133 -5.73 -5.86 16.15
CA ILE A 133 -6.45 -5.21 15.04
C ILE A 133 -6.60 -6.19 13.87
N ALA A 134 -5.49 -6.82 13.46
CA ALA A 134 -5.53 -7.82 12.39
C ALA A 134 -6.43 -9.02 12.75
N GLY A 135 -6.32 -9.51 13.99
CA GLY A 135 -7.15 -10.59 14.53
C GLY A 135 -8.63 -10.24 14.56
N ALA A 136 -9.00 -8.98 14.85
CA ALA A 136 -10.38 -8.53 14.80
C ALA A 136 -10.94 -8.59 13.38
N PHE A 137 -10.20 -8.15 12.36
CA PHE A 137 -10.63 -8.28 10.96
C PHE A 137 -10.69 -9.73 10.50
N VAL A 138 -9.73 -10.58 10.89
CA VAL A 138 -9.76 -12.02 10.59
C VAL A 138 -10.98 -12.67 11.24
N LEU A 139 -11.33 -12.29 12.47
CA LEU A 139 -12.53 -12.78 13.15
C LEU A 139 -13.80 -12.32 12.45
N ILE A 140 -13.87 -11.05 12.03
CA ILE A 140 -14.99 -10.53 11.21
C ILE A 140 -15.12 -11.34 9.92
N ALA A 141 -14.01 -11.62 9.23
CA ALA A 141 -14.02 -12.43 8.02
C ALA A 141 -14.51 -13.87 8.29
N ALA A 142 -14.05 -14.51 9.37
CA ALA A 142 -14.51 -15.84 9.73
C ALA A 142 -16.02 -15.89 10.02
N ILE A 143 -16.55 -14.87 10.72
CA ILE A 143 -17.99 -14.75 11.03
C ILE A 143 -18.81 -14.43 9.77
N ALA A 144 -18.28 -13.61 8.86
CA ALA A 144 -18.95 -13.18 7.64
C ALA A 144 -18.96 -14.24 6.52
N THR A 145 -18.00 -15.17 6.51
CA THR A 145 -17.84 -16.21 5.47
C THR A 145 -19.14 -16.96 5.13
N PRO A 146 -19.95 -17.48 6.09
CA PRO A 146 -21.19 -18.18 5.77
C PRO A 146 -22.30 -17.27 5.22
N MET A 147 -22.15 -15.95 5.29
CA MET A 147 -23.16 -14.96 4.89
C MET A 147 -22.92 -14.42 3.47
N LEU A 148 -21.76 -14.73 2.88
CA LEU A 148 -21.33 -14.23 1.58
C LEU A 148 -21.76 -15.17 0.45
N THR A 149 -22.11 -14.58 -0.69
CA THR A 149 -22.34 -15.32 -1.94
C THR A 149 -21.01 -15.67 -2.58
N GLU A 150 -20.71 -16.97 -2.68
CA GLU A 150 -19.53 -17.53 -3.36
C GLU A 150 -18.16 -17.06 -2.83
N PRO A 151 -17.85 -17.17 -1.53
CA PRO A 151 -16.55 -16.75 -0.96
C PRO A 151 -15.34 -17.47 -1.57
N MET A 152 -15.53 -18.68 -2.14
CA MET A 152 -14.45 -19.45 -2.75
C MET A 152 -13.94 -18.84 -4.06
N SER A 153 -14.78 -18.14 -4.83
CA SER A 153 -14.35 -17.52 -6.09
C SER A 153 -13.27 -16.47 -5.87
N PHE A 154 -13.35 -15.74 -4.74
CA PHE A 154 -12.31 -14.79 -4.33
C PHE A 154 -10.98 -15.47 -4.03
N ILE A 155 -11.00 -16.63 -3.36
CA ILE A 155 -9.78 -17.39 -3.02
C ILE A 155 -9.17 -17.99 -4.28
N GLU A 156 -9.99 -18.53 -5.18
CA GLU A 156 -9.56 -19.07 -6.48
C GLU A 156 -9.01 -17.99 -7.42
N ALA A 157 -9.40 -16.73 -7.25
CA ALA A 157 -8.86 -15.59 -7.99
C ALA A 157 -7.47 -15.15 -7.47
N ILE A 158 -7.05 -15.50 -6.25
CA ILE A 158 -5.77 -15.04 -5.67
C ILE A 158 -4.56 -15.43 -6.52
N PRO A 159 -4.41 -16.69 -6.99
CA PRO A 159 -3.27 -17.07 -7.83
C PRO A 159 -3.25 -16.38 -9.20
N GLN A 160 -4.38 -15.82 -9.63
CA GLN A 160 -4.51 -15.09 -10.90
C GLN A 160 -4.15 -13.61 -10.75
N VAL A 161 -4.07 -13.10 -9.52
CA VAL A 161 -3.61 -11.74 -9.26
C VAL A 161 -2.14 -11.66 -9.67
N ASN A 162 -1.86 -10.84 -10.68
CA ASN A 162 -0.50 -10.57 -11.08
C ASN A 162 0.05 -9.38 -10.27
N PRO A 163 0.95 -9.59 -9.29
CA PRO A 163 1.56 -8.48 -8.54
C PRO A 163 2.59 -7.71 -9.38
N VAL A 164 2.87 -8.15 -10.61
CA VAL A 164 3.89 -7.59 -11.50
C VAL A 164 3.28 -7.22 -12.86
N GLY A 165 3.02 -5.92 -13.05
CA GLY A 165 2.49 -5.35 -14.30
C GLY A 165 0.98 -5.48 -14.47
N ASP A 166 0.45 -5.00 -15.59
CA ASP A 166 -1.00 -4.91 -15.86
C ASP A 166 -1.63 -6.24 -16.33
N GLY A 167 -0.91 -7.35 -16.20
CA GLY A 167 -1.32 -8.65 -16.70
C GLY A 167 -1.36 -8.74 -18.24
N THR A 168 -0.76 -7.77 -18.94
CA THR A 168 -0.77 -7.71 -20.41
C THR A 168 0.44 -8.42 -21.00
N ASP A 169 0.21 -9.50 -21.73
CA ASP A 169 1.23 -10.20 -22.52
C ASP A 169 1.04 -9.88 -24.01
N ARG A 170 2.10 -9.35 -24.61
CA ARG A 170 2.15 -9.03 -26.04
C ARG A 170 2.95 -10.11 -26.77
N LEU A 171 2.25 -10.92 -27.55
CA LEU A 171 2.81 -11.98 -28.39
C LEU A 171 2.81 -11.51 -29.84
N VAL A 172 3.96 -11.60 -30.50
CA VAL A 172 4.12 -11.21 -31.90
C VAL A 172 4.33 -12.48 -32.72
N ALA A 173 3.50 -12.68 -33.73
CA ALA A 173 3.64 -13.75 -34.71
C ALA A 173 3.99 -13.15 -36.07
N GLU A 174 5.12 -13.59 -36.64
CA GLU A 174 5.50 -13.25 -38.01
C GLU A 174 5.00 -14.34 -38.96
N ILE A 175 4.10 -13.96 -39.86
CA ILE A 175 3.51 -14.88 -40.83
C ILE A 175 4.11 -14.62 -42.21
N PRO A 176 4.71 -15.62 -42.86
CA PRO A 176 5.33 -15.44 -44.16
C PRO A 176 4.30 -14.97 -45.20
N GLY A 177 4.74 -14.12 -46.13
CA GLY A 177 3.94 -13.72 -47.29
C GLY A 177 3.63 -14.90 -48.21
N ASN A 178 2.57 -14.77 -48.99
CA ASN A 178 2.21 -15.74 -50.02
C ASN A 178 3.26 -15.77 -51.13
N SER A 179 3.55 -16.96 -51.67
CA SER A 179 4.48 -17.11 -52.79
C SER A 179 3.84 -16.63 -54.09
N VAL A 180 4.65 -16.02 -54.98
CA VAL A 180 4.22 -15.47 -56.28
C VAL A 180 3.48 -16.51 -57.16
N ASP A 181 3.80 -17.79 -56.98
CA ASP A 181 3.24 -18.91 -57.77
C ASP A 181 1.93 -19.49 -57.20
N THR A 182 1.46 -19.03 -56.04
CA THR A 182 0.28 -19.58 -55.35
C THR A 182 -0.89 -18.61 -55.47
N GLU A 183 -2.04 -19.11 -55.93
CA GLU A 183 -3.28 -18.33 -56.02
C GLU A 183 -3.67 -17.76 -54.65
N VAL A 184 -4.16 -16.52 -54.62
CA VAL A 184 -4.37 -15.72 -53.40
C VAL A 184 -5.28 -16.43 -52.38
N ASP A 185 -6.27 -17.18 -52.85
CA ASP A 185 -7.20 -17.94 -52.00
C ASP A 185 -6.66 -19.31 -51.54
N LEU A 186 -5.56 -19.79 -52.14
CA LEU A 186 -4.90 -21.06 -51.84
C LEU A 186 -3.63 -20.89 -50.98
N ALA A 187 -3.36 -19.68 -50.46
CA ALA A 187 -2.26 -19.45 -49.54
C ALA A 187 -2.37 -20.40 -48.32
N PRO A 188 -1.28 -21.03 -47.85
CA PRO A 188 -1.35 -21.98 -46.75
C PRO A 188 -1.66 -21.29 -45.41
N PHE A 189 -2.42 -21.97 -44.55
CA PHE A 189 -2.58 -21.58 -43.15
C PHE A 189 -1.36 -22.07 -42.36
N VAL A 190 -0.57 -21.14 -41.83
CA VAL A 190 0.67 -21.43 -41.10
C VAL A 190 0.39 -21.40 -39.60
N PRO A 191 0.91 -22.34 -38.80
CA PRO A 191 0.75 -22.28 -37.35
C PRO A 191 1.40 -21.02 -36.78
N ALA A 192 0.68 -20.30 -35.93
CA ALA A 192 1.18 -19.06 -35.33
C ALA A 192 2.31 -19.29 -34.31
N ASN A 193 2.45 -20.51 -33.78
CA ASN A 193 3.48 -20.91 -32.80
C ASN A 193 3.59 -19.98 -31.58
N ILE A 194 2.46 -19.42 -31.15
CA ILE A 194 2.37 -18.62 -29.91
C ILE A 194 1.69 -19.45 -28.83
N ASP A 195 2.19 -19.37 -27.60
CA ASP A 195 1.59 -20.02 -26.43
C ASP A 195 0.72 -19.00 -25.67
N TYR A 196 -0.56 -19.30 -25.48
CA TYR A 196 -1.50 -18.42 -24.78
C TYR A 196 -2.54 -19.20 -23.99
N ASN A 197 -2.97 -18.66 -22.85
CA ASN A 197 -4.03 -19.27 -22.05
C ASN A 197 -5.33 -18.48 -22.17
N LEU A 198 -6.22 -18.87 -23.07
CA LEU A 198 -7.46 -18.13 -23.29
C LEU A 198 -8.42 -18.18 -22.08
N ARG A 199 -8.32 -19.19 -21.20
CA ARG A 199 -9.22 -19.33 -20.04
C ARG A 199 -8.97 -18.26 -18.97
N SER A 200 -7.75 -17.75 -18.88
CA SER A 200 -7.38 -16.69 -17.94
C SER A 200 -7.40 -15.29 -18.57
N ALA A 201 -7.53 -15.18 -19.89
CA ALA A 201 -7.51 -13.91 -20.59
C ALA A 201 -8.87 -13.20 -20.48
N ALA A 202 -8.87 -12.01 -19.88
CA ALA A 202 -10.06 -11.16 -19.75
C ALA A 202 -10.28 -10.32 -21.02
N GLU A 203 -9.20 -9.80 -21.61
CA GLU A 203 -9.22 -9.06 -22.88
C GLU A 203 -8.21 -9.66 -23.86
N LEU A 204 -8.56 -9.68 -25.14
CA LEU A 204 -7.67 -10.03 -26.25
C LEU A 204 -7.82 -8.96 -27.33
N THR A 205 -6.72 -8.27 -27.64
CA THR A 205 -6.64 -7.36 -28.80
C THR A 205 -5.76 -7.97 -29.86
N ILE A 206 -6.25 -8.05 -31.10
CA ILE A 206 -5.50 -8.53 -32.26
C ILE A 206 -5.31 -7.35 -33.20
N GLU A 207 -4.06 -7.07 -33.54
CA GLU A 207 -3.69 -6.04 -34.52
C GLU A 207 -2.78 -6.66 -35.56
N SER A 208 -3.03 -6.37 -36.84
CA SER A 208 -2.20 -6.84 -37.94
C SER A 208 -1.85 -5.66 -38.85
N ASP A 209 -0.61 -5.61 -39.31
CA ASP A 209 -0.17 -4.63 -40.31
C ASP A 209 -0.79 -4.89 -41.70
N ARG A 210 -1.15 -6.14 -41.99
CA ARG A 210 -1.74 -6.63 -43.25
C ARG A 210 -3.07 -7.36 -43.04
N THR A 211 -3.82 -7.62 -44.12
CA THR A 211 -5.05 -8.40 -44.02
C THR A 211 -4.75 -9.89 -43.87
N ILE A 212 -5.19 -10.47 -42.74
CA ILE A 212 -4.98 -11.88 -42.41
C ILE A 212 -6.30 -12.62 -42.14
N PHE A 213 -6.26 -13.94 -42.22
CA PHE A 213 -7.35 -14.82 -41.83
C PHE A 213 -6.89 -15.77 -40.73
N ILE A 214 -7.60 -15.81 -39.61
CA ILE A 214 -7.31 -16.65 -38.45
C ILE A 214 -8.23 -17.87 -38.50
N ALA A 215 -7.67 -19.07 -38.39
CA ALA A 215 -8.40 -20.33 -38.39
C ALA A 215 -7.89 -21.29 -37.30
N ASP A 216 -8.61 -22.40 -37.10
CA ASP A 216 -8.38 -23.43 -36.09
C ASP A 216 -7.71 -24.71 -36.65
N ALA A 217 -7.37 -24.74 -37.94
CA ALA A 217 -6.61 -25.81 -38.57
C ALA A 217 -5.81 -25.30 -39.78
N ALA A 218 -4.93 -26.15 -40.32
CA ALA A 218 -4.15 -25.84 -41.53
C ALA A 218 -4.97 -25.98 -42.84
N ASP A 219 -5.99 -26.84 -42.85
CA ASP A 219 -6.79 -27.15 -44.04
C ASP A 219 -8.25 -26.74 -43.85
N ALA A 220 -8.84 -26.14 -44.89
CA ALA A 220 -10.23 -25.70 -44.88
C ALA A 220 -11.26 -26.80 -44.63
N ALA A 221 -10.90 -28.07 -44.91
CA ALA A 221 -11.75 -29.23 -44.64
C ALA A 221 -11.87 -29.55 -43.14
N ASN A 222 -10.92 -29.09 -42.32
CA ASN A 222 -10.81 -29.40 -40.89
C ASN A 222 -11.20 -28.23 -39.99
N PHE A 223 -11.78 -27.16 -40.55
CA PHE A 223 -12.21 -26.01 -39.77
C PHE A 223 -13.43 -26.36 -38.90
N PHE A 224 -13.32 -26.18 -37.58
CA PHE A 224 -14.49 -26.24 -36.70
C PHE A 224 -15.21 -24.89 -36.63
N ARG A 225 -14.55 -23.80 -37.04
CA ARG A 225 -15.10 -22.44 -37.05
C ARG A 225 -14.78 -21.71 -38.35
N PRO A 226 -15.64 -20.79 -38.82
CA PRO A 226 -15.32 -19.97 -39.98
C PRO A 226 -14.10 -19.09 -39.69
N PRO A 227 -13.17 -18.90 -40.64
CA PRO A 227 -12.00 -18.06 -40.42
C PRO A 227 -12.37 -16.61 -40.10
N THR A 228 -11.71 -16.06 -39.08
CA THR A 228 -11.89 -14.66 -38.67
C THR A 228 -10.98 -13.79 -39.53
N ARG A 229 -11.56 -12.84 -40.27
CA ARG A 229 -10.80 -11.87 -41.06
C ARG A 229 -10.37 -10.69 -40.18
N VAL A 230 -9.10 -10.32 -40.22
CA VAL A 230 -8.55 -9.10 -39.58
C VAL A 230 -8.00 -8.21 -40.68
N ASN A 231 -8.50 -6.98 -40.82
CA ASN A 231 -7.98 -6.06 -41.83
C ASN A 231 -6.72 -5.33 -41.33
N ALA A 232 -5.91 -4.85 -42.28
CA ALA A 232 -4.73 -4.05 -41.99
C ALA A 232 -5.08 -2.82 -41.14
N GLY A 233 -4.43 -2.66 -39.98
CA GLY A 233 -4.65 -1.55 -39.06
C GLY A 233 -5.97 -1.58 -38.29
N GLU A 234 -6.80 -2.62 -38.47
CA GLU A 234 -8.02 -2.82 -37.68
C GLU A 234 -7.69 -3.52 -36.36
N LYS A 235 -8.25 -3.00 -35.26
CA LYS A 235 -8.11 -3.60 -33.93
C LYS A 235 -9.36 -4.43 -33.62
N ILE A 236 -9.19 -5.74 -33.51
CA ILE A 236 -10.27 -6.60 -33.02
C ILE A 236 -10.08 -6.74 -31.51
N GLU A 237 -11.03 -6.22 -30.74
CA GLU A 237 -11.09 -6.38 -29.29
C GLU A 237 -12.09 -7.47 -28.92
N PHE A 238 -11.65 -8.40 -28.08
CA PHE A 238 -12.47 -9.43 -27.47
C PHE A 238 -12.42 -9.27 -25.96
N ARG A 239 -13.59 -9.25 -25.32
CA ARG A 239 -13.72 -9.21 -23.85
C ARG A 239 -14.51 -10.41 -23.38
N SER A 240 -13.95 -11.17 -22.44
CA SER A 240 -14.61 -12.37 -21.89
C SER A 240 -15.94 -12.05 -21.20
N GLU A 241 -16.13 -10.81 -20.70
CA GLU A 241 -17.36 -10.37 -20.05
C GLU A 241 -18.56 -10.27 -21.02
N ASN A 242 -18.31 -9.97 -22.30
CA ASN A 242 -19.36 -9.82 -23.30
C ASN A 242 -20.00 -11.15 -23.72
N ARG A 243 -19.48 -12.29 -23.24
CA ARG A 243 -19.89 -13.66 -23.63
C ARG A 243 -19.84 -13.91 -25.14
N GLU A 244 -19.01 -13.15 -25.85
CA GLU A 244 -18.76 -13.37 -27.27
C GLU A 244 -17.92 -14.63 -27.46
N SER A 245 -17.92 -15.19 -28.67
CA SER A 245 -16.99 -16.28 -29.00
C SER A 245 -15.61 -15.70 -29.31
N PRO A 246 -14.53 -16.23 -28.72
CA PRO A 246 -13.20 -15.70 -28.98
C PRO A 246 -12.82 -15.88 -30.46
N PRO A 247 -12.15 -14.88 -31.07
CA PRO A 247 -11.75 -14.91 -32.48
C PRO A 247 -10.62 -15.90 -32.77
N VAL A 248 -10.04 -16.49 -31.72
CA VAL A 248 -8.97 -17.49 -31.76
C VAL A 248 -9.44 -18.81 -31.09
N PRO A 249 -8.81 -19.95 -31.42
CA PRO A 249 -9.09 -21.22 -30.75
C PRO A 249 -8.76 -21.17 -29.24
N GLY A 250 -9.31 -22.09 -28.47
CA GLY A 250 -8.96 -22.20 -27.04
C GLY A 250 -7.62 -22.92 -26.80
N ASP A 251 -7.17 -23.72 -27.77
CA ASP A 251 -5.89 -24.45 -27.74
C ASP A 251 -4.91 -23.72 -28.67
N PRO A 252 -3.74 -23.27 -28.17
CA PRO A 252 -2.74 -22.57 -28.96
C PRO A 252 -2.22 -23.36 -30.16
N THR A 253 -2.18 -24.69 -30.06
CA THR A 253 -1.66 -25.56 -31.14
C THR A 253 -2.55 -25.57 -32.38
N LEU A 254 -3.82 -25.21 -32.22
CA LEU A 254 -4.79 -25.13 -33.30
C LEU A 254 -4.77 -23.78 -34.01
N LEU A 255 -4.10 -22.76 -33.46
CA LEU A 255 -4.08 -21.44 -34.06
C LEU A 255 -3.24 -21.40 -35.34
N HIS A 256 -3.92 -21.26 -36.48
CA HIS A 256 -3.28 -21.06 -37.78
C HIS A 256 -3.71 -19.73 -38.40
N ILE A 257 -2.78 -19.08 -39.11
CA ILE A 257 -2.99 -17.78 -39.73
C ILE A 257 -2.60 -17.87 -41.19
N GLN A 258 -3.46 -17.35 -42.06
CA GLN A 258 -3.21 -17.19 -43.48
C GLN A 258 -2.93 -15.73 -43.79
N ASN A 259 -1.79 -15.47 -44.41
CA ASN A 259 -1.47 -14.20 -45.05
C ASN A 259 -1.61 -14.36 -46.58
N ARG A 260 -2.41 -13.49 -47.20
CA ARG A 260 -2.66 -13.54 -48.65
C ARG A 260 -1.82 -12.53 -49.43
N GLU A 261 -1.13 -11.63 -48.74
CA GLU A 261 -0.25 -10.63 -49.34
C GLU A 261 1.16 -11.19 -49.58
N LEU A 262 1.90 -10.59 -50.51
CA LEU A 262 3.25 -11.04 -50.89
C LEU A 262 4.31 -10.74 -49.81
N ASP A 263 4.10 -9.68 -49.04
CA ASP A 263 4.99 -9.29 -47.94
C ASP A 263 4.62 -10.07 -46.66
N ASN A 264 5.60 -10.28 -45.77
CA ASN A 264 5.35 -10.88 -44.46
C ASN A 264 4.40 -10.00 -43.63
N ALA A 265 3.49 -10.63 -42.90
CA ALA A 265 2.55 -9.96 -42.00
C ALA A 265 3.02 -10.09 -40.55
N THR A 266 2.96 -9.00 -39.82
CA THR A 266 3.25 -8.94 -38.38
C THR A 266 1.94 -8.86 -37.62
N VAL A 267 1.60 -9.93 -36.91
CA VAL A 267 0.38 -10.02 -36.12
C VAL A 267 0.72 -9.89 -34.65
N VAL A 268 0.12 -8.91 -34.00
CA VAL A 268 0.32 -8.61 -32.58
C VAL A 268 -0.93 -9.06 -31.83
N PHE A 269 -0.77 -10.07 -30.98
CA PHE A 269 -1.77 -10.50 -30.03
C PHE A 269 -1.44 -9.89 -28.67
N THR A 270 -2.38 -9.15 -28.10
CA THR A 270 -2.26 -8.55 -26.78
C THR A 270 -3.30 -9.19 -25.87
N PHE A 271 -2.87 -10.09 -24.98
CA PHE A 271 -3.72 -10.74 -23.99
C PHE A 271 -3.62 -10.00 -22.68
N LYS A 272 -4.76 -9.64 -22.07
CA LYS A 272 -4.81 -9.05 -20.73
C LYS A 272 -5.44 -10.04 -19.76
N TYR A 273 -4.64 -10.52 -18.82
CA TYR A 273 -5.02 -11.46 -17.78
C TYR A 273 -5.48 -10.69 -16.53
N VAL A 274 -6.79 -10.49 -16.39
CA VAL A 274 -7.39 -9.90 -15.19
C VAL A 274 -7.95 -11.04 -14.34
N PRO A 275 -7.75 -11.06 -13.01
CA PRO A 275 -8.35 -12.08 -12.16
C PRO A 275 -9.87 -12.08 -12.31
N LEU A 276 -10.49 -13.26 -12.20
CA LEU A 276 -11.95 -13.46 -12.25
C LEU A 276 -12.72 -12.48 -11.35
N VAL A 277 -12.09 -12.07 -10.25
CA VAL A 277 -12.57 -11.03 -9.33
C VAL A 277 -11.46 -9.97 -9.18
N PRO A 278 -11.58 -8.78 -9.82
CA PRO A 278 -10.58 -7.71 -9.74
C PRO A 278 -10.19 -7.30 -8.31
N GLN A 279 -11.14 -7.40 -7.38
CA GLN A 279 -10.98 -7.03 -5.97
C GLN A 279 -10.04 -7.99 -5.21
N ALA A 280 -9.71 -9.17 -5.75
CA ALA A 280 -8.72 -10.08 -5.16
C ALA A 280 -7.31 -9.45 -5.07
N SER A 281 -7.02 -8.44 -5.90
CA SER A 281 -5.79 -7.65 -5.81
C SER A 281 -5.59 -6.98 -4.43
N SER A 282 -6.67 -6.53 -3.79
CA SER A 282 -6.64 -5.93 -2.46
C SER A 282 -6.18 -6.93 -1.38
N ILE A 283 -6.57 -8.21 -1.51
CA ILE A 283 -6.16 -9.30 -0.61
C ILE A 283 -4.65 -9.47 -0.66
N VAL A 284 -4.08 -9.53 -1.87
CA VAL A 284 -2.64 -9.69 -2.08
C VAL A 284 -1.86 -8.47 -1.58
N LEU A 285 -2.34 -7.26 -1.88
CA LEU A 285 -1.72 -6.02 -1.40
C LEU A 285 -1.66 -5.98 0.13
N LEU A 286 -2.77 -6.28 0.81
CA LEU A 286 -2.83 -6.30 2.28
C LEU A 286 -1.95 -7.40 2.88
N ALA A 287 -1.89 -8.57 2.25
CA ALA A 287 -1.00 -9.65 2.67
C ALA A 287 0.48 -9.24 2.56
N ILE A 288 0.87 -8.58 1.46
CA ILE A 288 2.23 -8.05 1.27
C ILE A 288 2.54 -6.96 2.30
N LEU A 289 1.63 -5.99 2.51
CA LEU A 289 1.83 -4.92 3.49
C LEU A 289 1.98 -5.48 4.90
N PHE A 290 1.12 -6.43 5.31
CA PHE A 290 1.23 -7.08 6.61
C PHE A 290 2.55 -7.83 6.78
N PHE A 291 2.97 -8.59 5.75
CA PHE A 291 4.24 -9.29 5.74
C PHE A 291 5.43 -8.33 5.86
N LEU A 292 5.42 -7.22 5.11
CA LEU A 292 6.47 -6.20 5.16
C LEU A 292 6.51 -5.49 6.52
N THR A 293 5.35 -5.13 7.10
CA THR A 293 5.29 -4.49 8.42
C THR A 293 5.79 -5.41 9.53
N THR A 294 5.37 -6.69 9.54
CA THR A 294 5.84 -7.67 10.52
C THR A 294 7.34 -7.93 10.38
N THR A 295 7.84 -8.00 9.15
CA THR A 295 9.28 -8.11 8.87
C THR A 295 10.05 -6.87 9.30
N ALA A 296 9.54 -5.66 9.05
CA ALA A 296 10.18 -4.41 9.44
C ALA A 296 10.31 -4.28 10.97
N ILE A 297 9.27 -4.63 11.74
CA ILE A 297 9.31 -4.61 13.21
C ILE A 297 10.35 -5.62 13.73
N MET A 298 10.32 -6.83 13.19
CA MET A 298 11.25 -7.89 13.54
C MET A 298 12.71 -7.48 13.25
N VAL A 299 12.97 -6.92 12.07
CA VAL A 299 14.29 -6.42 11.65
C VAL A 299 14.74 -5.29 12.54
N PHE A 300 13.86 -4.33 12.85
CA PHE A 300 14.21 -3.20 13.71
C PHE A 300 14.63 -3.65 15.11
N ARG A 301 13.92 -4.63 15.68
CA ARG A 301 14.28 -5.27 16.96
C ARG A 301 15.65 -5.92 16.93
N GLN A 302 15.95 -6.71 15.90
CA GLN A 302 17.17 -7.54 15.87
C GLN A 302 18.40 -6.80 15.35
N ALA A 303 18.25 -5.94 14.34
CA ALA A 303 19.35 -5.20 13.75
C ALA A 303 19.85 -4.06 14.65
N ALA A 304 18.95 -3.44 15.43
CA ALA A 304 19.27 -2.31 16.29
C ALA A 304 18.70 -2.47 17.73
N PRO A 305 19.13 -3.48 18.50
CA PRO A 305 18.49 -3.86 19.76
C PRO A 305 18.52 -2.75 20.83
N ARG A 306 19.56 -1.90 20.82
CA ARG A 306 19.66 -0.76 21.75
C ARG A 306 18.64 0.34 21.43
N VAL A 307 18.43 0.61 20.15
CA VAL A 307 17.44 1.60 19.67
C VAL A 307 16.03 1.07 19.91
N TRP A 308 15.80 -0.22 19.60
CA TRP A 308 14.54 -0.89 19.87
C TRP A 308 14.15 -0.84 21.35
N ALA A 309 15.08 -1.13 22.27
CA ALA A 309 14.80 -1.10 23.70
C ALA A 309 14.32 0.28 24.18
N LEU A 310 14.91 1.37 23.66
CA LEU A 310 14.51 2.75 23.96
C LEU A 310 13.15 3.08 23.32
N ALA A 311 12.97 2.71 22.06
CA ALA A 311 11.72 2.91 21.35
C ALA A 311 10.56 2.20 22.05
N LEU A 312 10.78 0.96 22.48
CA LEU A 312 9.81 0.14 23.17
C LEU A 312 9.43 0.72 24.55
N SER A 313 10.41 1.19 25.32
CA SER A 313 10.12 1.80 26.62
C SER A 313 9.36 3.11 26.46
N THR A 314 9.74 3.94 25.47
CA THR A 314 9.01 5.17 25.18
C THR A 314 7.60 4.88 24.69
N ALA A 315 7.41 3.97 23.72
CA ALA A 315 6.07 3.62 23.24
C ALA A 315 5.15 3.15 24.36
N LYS A 316 5.63 2.27 25.25
CA LYS A 316 4.86 1.78 26.41
C LYS A 316 4.49 2.90 27.38
N ASN A 317 5.44 3.81 27.67
CA ASN A 317 5.19 4.95 28.56
C ASN A 317 4.16 5.91 27.96
N GLU A 318 4.28 6.24 26.67
CA GLU A 318 3.37 7.15 25.97
C GLU A 318 1.96 6.58 25.85
N MET A 319 1.82 5.29 25.54
CA MET A 319 0.52 4.61 25.48
C MET A 319 -0.16 4.50 26.84
N ALA A 320 0.60 4.54 27.94
CA ALA A 320 0.07 4.52 29.30
C ALA A 320 -0.38 5.91 29.79
N GLN A 321 -0.04 6.99 29.08
CA GLN A 321 -0.46 8.33 29.48
C GLN A 321 -1.98 8.52 29.31
N PRO A 322 -2.65 9.28 30.20
CA PRO A 322 -4.08 9.57 30.08
C PRO A 322 -4.45 10.26 28.75
N LEU A 323 -3.56 11.10 28.20
CA LEU A 323 -3.78 11.77 26.93
C LEU A 323 -4.00 10.77 25.79
N TYR A 324 -3.23 9.69 25.75
CA TYR A 324 -3.36 8.66 24.71
C TYR A 324 -4.77 8.07 24.68
N LEU A 325 -5.30 7.69 25.85
CA LEU A 325 -6.66 7.16 25.99
C LEU A 325 -7.73 8.20 25.66
N LEU A 326 -7.50 9.47 26.03
CA LEU A 326 -8.40 10.57 25.72
C LEU A 326 -8.47 10.80 24.21
N LEU A 327 -7.34 10.90 23.51
CA LEU A 327 -7.28 11.07 22.06
C LEU A 327 -7.86 9.87 21.33
N LEU A 328 -7.59 8.65 21.80
CA LEU A 328 -8.20 7.44 21.25
C LEU A 328 -9.73 7.50 21.37
N THR A 329 -10.25 7.86 22.54
CA THR A 329 -11.70 7.94 22.78
C THR A 329 -12.34 9.03 21.92
N ILE A 330 -11.73 10.22 21.83
CA ILE A 330 -12.20 11.31 20.97
C ILE A 330 -12.19 10.89 19.50
N GLY A 331 -11.14 10.21 19.04
CA GLY A 331 -11.04 9.72 17.67
C GLY A 331 -12.12 8.70 17.33
N LEU A 332 -12.31 7.69 18.20
CA LEU A 332 -13.34 6.67 18.03
C LEU A 332 -14.75 7.27 18.03
N VAL A 333 -15.06 8.13 19.01
CA VAL A 333 -16.36 8.80 19.08
C VAL A 333 -16.56 9.75 17.90
N GLY A 334 -15.54 10.52 17.52
CA GLY A 334 -15.61 11.47 16.41
C GLY A 334 -15.90 10.78 15.07
N VAL A 335 -15.21 9.68 14.77
CA VAL A 335 -15.47 8.89 13.56
C VAL A 335 -16.88 8.31 13.55
N LEU A 336 -17.37 7.80 14.69
CA LEU A 336 -18.74 7.29 14.80
C LEU A 336 -19.79 8.40 14.68
N LEU A 337 -19.51 9.60 15.20
CA LEU A 337 -20.39 10.76 15.05
C LEU A 337 -20.48 11.21 13.59
N PHE A 338 -19.37 11.21 12.85
CA PHE A 338 -19.39 11.52 11.41
C PHE A 338 -20.21 10.51 10.60
N ALA A 339 -20.34 9.26 11.06
CA ALA A 339 -21.21 8.28 10.42
C ALA A 339 -22.70 8.66 10.49
N ILE A 340 -23.11 9.33 11.56
CA ILE A 340 -24.50 9.66 11.87
C ILE A 340 -24.85 11.09 11.44
N TYR A 341 -23.88 12.00 11.47
CA TYR A 341 -24.10 13.40 11.18
C TYR A 341 -24.35 13.63 9.67
N PRO A 342 -25.51 14.18 9.27
CA PRO A 342 -25.77 14.51 7.87
C PRO A 342 -24.94 15.73 7.46
N PHE A 343 -24.10 15.57 6.45
CA PHE A 343 -23.29 16.67 5.92
C PHE A 343 -24.13 17.64 5.08
N ASN A 344 -25.37 17.27 4.73
CA ASN A 344 -26.31 18.07 3.96
C ASN A 344 -25.77 18.49 2.58
N THR A 345 -24.99 17.62 1.91
CA THR A 345 -24.27 17.99 0.68
C THR A 345 -24.86 17.49 -0.63
N LEU A 346 -26.19 17.30 -0.68
CA LEU A 346 -26.92 16.93 -1.91
C LEU A 346 -26.28 15.76 -2.70
N GLY A 347 -25.61 14.82 -2.02
CA GLY A 347 -25.07 13.59 -2.62
C GLY A 347 -23.57 13.34 -2.45
N ASP A 348 -22.80 14.27 -1.87
CA ASP A 348 -21.34 14.12 -1.65
C ASP A 348 -20.96 13.72 -0.19
N ASP A 349 -21.92 13.24 0.59
CA ASP A 349 -21.74 12.96 2.03
C ASP A 349 -20.64 11.91 2.31
N ILE A 350 -20.43 10.92 1.42
CA ILE A 350 -19.36 9.91 1.56
C ILE A 350 -17.98 10.55 1.46
N ARG A 351 -17.81 11.53 0.55
CA ARG A 351 -16.52 12.21 0.34
C ARG A 351 -16.16 13.04 1.56
N LEU A 352 -17.11 13.80 2.10
CA LEU A 352 -16.90 14.59 3.30
C LEU A 352 -16.64 13.75 4.55
N LEU A 353 -17.30 12.59 4.67
CA LEU A 353 -17.00 11.62 5.72
C LEU A 353 -15.55 11.14 5.65
N LYS A 354 -15.07 10.77 4.45
CA LYS A 354 -13.69 10.33 4.24
C LYS A 354 -12.70 11.44 4.60
N ASP A 355 -12.93 12.64 4.08
CA ASP A 355 -12.04 13.77 4.32
C ASP A 355 -11.98 14.15 5.81
N SER A 356 -13.15 14.35 6.42
CA SER A 356 -13.26 14.70 7.84
C SER A 356 -12.69 13.60 8.74
N GLY A 357 -12.94 12.33 8.41
CA GLY A 357 -12.47 11.17 9.15
C GLY A 357 -10.95 11.03 9.12
N VAL A 358 -10.33 11.09 7.93
CA VAL A 358 -8.87 10.96 7.79
C VAL A 358 -8.16 12.19 8.38
N THR A 359 -8.70 13.39 8.18
CA THR A 359 -8.17 14.63 8.78
C THR A 359 -8.24 14.61 10.31
N LEU A 360 -9.35 14.12 10.89
CA LEU A 360 -9.47 13.96 12.34
C LEU A 360 -8.39 13.01 12.89
N ILE A 361 -8.18 11.86 12.25
CA ILE A 361 -7.16 10.89 12.66
C ILE A 361 -5.78 11.55 12.66
N MET A 362 -5.42 12.24 11.57
CA MET A 362 -4.13 12.91 11.46
C MET A 362 -3.93 13.97 12.53
N ILE A 363 -4.91 14.85 12.76
CA ILE A 363 -4.80 15.91 13.78
C ILE A 363 -4.58 15.28 15.17
N LEU A 364 -5.34 14.25 15.53
CA LEU A 364 -5.17 13.57 16.83
C LEU A 364 -3.80 12.89 16.94
N CYS A 365 -3.35 12.23 15.88
CA CYS A 365 -2.04 11.58 15.83
C CYS A 365 -0.89 12.60 15.86
N MET A 366 -1.05 13.76 15.24
CA MET A 366 -0.10 14.87 15.28
C MET A 366 -0.02 15.46 16.69
N VAL A 367 -1.17 15.70 17.35
CA VAL A 367 -1.21 16.15 18.75
C VAL A 367 -0.49 15.15 19.66
N GLN A 368 -0.75 13.84 19.48
CA GLN A 368 -0.05 12.80 20.22
C GLN A 368 1.47 12.84 19.96
N ALA A 369 1.89 12.94 18.69
CA ALA A 369 3.31 12.96 18.33
C ALA A 369 4.06 14.15 18.97
N VAL A 370 3.47 15.35 18.90
CA VAL A 370 4.08 16.58 19.44
C VAL A 370 4.10 16.57 20.97
N TRP A 371 3.01 16.11 21.60
CA TRP A 371 2.94 15.95 23.05
C TRP A 371 3.96 14.94 23.57
N SER A 372 4.01 13.77 22.95
CA SER A 372 4.96 12.72 23.30
C SER A 372 6.40 13.16 23.07
N ALA A 373 6.68 13.99 22.05
CA ALA A 373 8.01 14.57 21.87
C ALA A 373 8.39 15.50 23.04
N GLY A 374 7.49 16.35 23.51
CA GLY A 374 7.79 17.20 24.66
C GLY A 374 7.96 16.42 25.96
N THR A 375 7.06 15.50 26.28
CA THR A 375 7.14 14.73 27.55
C THR A 375 8.28 13.72 27.57
N SER A 376 8.55 13.02 26.46
CA SER A 376 9.58 11.97 26.42
C SER A 376 10.99 12.47 26.06
N VAL A 377 11.11 13.70 25.54
CA VAL A 377 12.40 14.31 25.16
C VAL A 377 12.65 15.58 25.96
N SER A 378 11.79 16.60 25.87
CA SER A 378 12.04 17.88 26.56
C SER A 378 12.09 17.70 28.09
N ASP A 379 11.06 17.09 28.68
CA ASP A 379 10.97 16.94 30.14
C ASP A 379 12.07 16.00 30.69
N GLU A 380 12.46 14.98 29.92
CA GLU A 380 13.56 14.09 30.32
C GLU A 380 14.93 14.78 30.27
N ILE A 381 15.13 15.66 29.30
CA ILE A 381 16.37 16.44 29.19
C ILE A 381 16.42 17.51 30.29
N GLU A 382 15.33 18.25 30.50
CA GLU A 382 15.26 19.31 31.51
C GLU A 382 15.26 18.75 32.95
N GLY A 383 14.54 17.66 33.17
CA GLY A 383 14.49 16.93 34.44
C GLY A 383 15.75 16.11 34.76
N ARG A 384 16.79 16.20 33.93
CA ARG A 384 18.09 15.50 34.07
C ARG A 384 17.99 13.96 34.11
N THR A 385 16.83 13.38 33.82
CA THR A 385 16.66 11.92 33.78
C THR A 385 17.34 11.31 32.55
N ALA A 386 17.51 12.09 31.47
CA ALA A 386 18.28 11.70 30.29
C ALA A 386 19.73 11.27 30.62
N LEU A 387 20.37 11.89 31.62
CA LEU A 387 21.73 11.52 32.06
C LEU A 387 21.80 10.09 32.59
N THR A 388 20.74 9.63 33.26
CA THR A 388 20.71 8.27 33.83
C THR A 388 20.65 7.21 32.72
N VAL A 389 19.98 7.51 31.61
CA VAL A 389 19.91 6.65 30.43
C VAL A 389 21.23 6.68 29.67
N LEU A 390 21.84 7.85 29.53
CA LEU A 390 23.14 8.03 28.86
C LEU A 390 24.32 7.50 29.68
N SER A 391 24.13 7.19 30.96
CA SER A 391 25.11 6.48 31.79
C SER A 391 25.24 5.00 31.42
N LYS A 392 24.27 4.46 30.66
CA LYS A 392 24.36 3.14 30.01
C LYS A 392 25.09 3.29 28.65
N PRO A 393 25.62 2.21 28.03
CA PRO A 393 26.33 2.28 26.75
C PRO A 393 25.41 2.57 25.55
N VAL A 394 24.73 3.72 25.58
CA VAL A 394 23.79 4.23 24.59
C VAL A 394 24.34 5.56 24.08
N SER A 395 24.52 5.69 22.77
CA SER A 395 24.97 6.94 22.18
C SER A 395 23.84 7.97 22.15
N ARG A 396 24.19 9.27 22.18
CA ARG A 396 23.26 10.39 21.96
C ARG A 396 22.40 10.21 20.69
N ARG A 397 23.00 9.68 19.63
CA ARG A 397 22.33 9.38 18.35
C ARG A 397 21.28 8.28 18.50
N SER A 398 21.64 7.20 19.19
CA SER A 398 20.72 6.09 19.48
C SER A 398 19.58 6.52 20.42
N PHE A 399 19.84 7.49 21.31
CA PHE A 399 18.82 8.07 22.18
C PHE A 399 17.73 8.78 21.38
N ILE A 400 18.07 9.78 20.56
CA ILE A 400 17.08 10.55 19.78
C ILE A 400 16.34 9.64 18.78
N LEU A 401 17.06 8.77 18.07
CA LEU A 401 16.45 7.86 17.09
C LEU A 401 15.49 6.87 17.78
N GLY A 402 15.87 6.35 18.95
CA GLY A 402 15.00 5.50 19.77
C GLY A 402 13.75 6.23 20.24
N LYS A 403 13.88 7.48 20.71
CA LYS A 403 12.73 8.30 21.12
C LYS A 403 11.77 8.57 19.97
N TYR A 404 12.27 9.03 18.82
CA TYR A 404 11.45 9.25 17.64
C TYR A 404 10.72 7.97 17.21
N ALA A 405 11.46 6.85 17.08
CA ALA A 405 10.85 5.57 16.72
C ALA A 405 9.78 5.14 17.74
N GLY A 406 10.04 5.26 19.04
CA GLY A 406 9.07 4.94 20.09
C GLY A 406 7.79 5.77 20.02
N ILE A 407 7.92 7.08 19.80
CA ILE A 407 6.78 7.97 19.60
C ILE A 407 6.00 7.53 18.36
N MET A 408 6.66 7.33 17.22
CA MET A 408 6.01 6.89 15.98
C MET A 408 5.34 5.52 16.10
N LEU A 409 5.89 4.58 16.87
CA LEU A 409 5.25 3.29 17.14
C LEU A 409 3.96 3.44 17.97
N SER A 410 3.95 4.34 18.96
CA SER A 410 2.73 4.63 19.73
C SER A 410 1.66 5.29 18.88
N VAL A 411 2.07 6.24 18.02
CA VAL A 411 1.21 6.94 17.07
C VAL A 411 0.67 5.98 16.01
N LEU A 412 1.49 5.04 15.52
CA LEU A 412 1.05 4.00 14.57
C LEU A 412 -0.10 3.16 15.15
N VAL A 413 0.00 2.74 16.41
CA VAL A 413 -1.08 1.98 17.06
C VAL A 413 -2.34 2.83 17.18
N LEU A 414 -2.23 4.08 17.63
CA LEU A 414 -3.38 5.00 17.73
C LEU A 414 -4.06 5.19 16.37
N PHE A 415 -3.25 5.47 15.34
CA PHE A 415 -3.66 5.68 13.97
C PHE A 415 -4.41 4.47 13.43
N LEU A 416 -3.84 3.26 13.55
CA LEU A 416 -4.45 2.05 13.02
C LEU A 416 -5.73 1.65 13.74
N ILE A 417 -5.85 1.89 15.05
CA ILE A 417 -7.10 1.62 15.76
C ILE A 417 -8.21 2.53 15.23
N ILE A 418 -7.99 3.84 15.16
CA ILE A 418 -9.04 4.77 14.69
C ILE A 418 -9.32 4.56 13.19
N ALA A 419 -8.27 4.35 12.38
CA ALA A 419 -8.41 4.04 10.96
C ALA A 419 -9.20 2.75 10.73
N SER A 420 -9.00 1.69 11.53
CA SER A 420 -9.78 0.45 11.40
C SER A 420 -11.27 0.69 11.57
N VAL A 421 -11.67 1.53 12.52
CA VAL A 421 -13.08 1.90 12.75
C VAL A 421 -13.60 2.78 11.61
N LEU A 422 -12.78 3.70 11.10
CA LEU A 422 -13.14 4.50 9.93
C LEU A 422 -13.42 3.63 8.71
N LEU A 423 -12.62 2.59 8.43
CA LEU A 423 -12.86 1.68 7.32
C LEU A 423 -14.18 0.89 7.48
N VAL A 424 -14.51 0.47 8.72
CA VAL A 424 -15.80 -0.16 9.04
C VAL A 424 -16.97 0.78 8.77
N VAL A 425 -16.83 2.05 9.14
CA VAL A 425 -17.83 3.10 8.92
C VAL A 425 -18.00 3.42 7.44
N ILE A 426 -16.90 3.59 6.70
CA ILE A 426 -16.93 3.84 5.25
C ILE A 426 -17.60 2.68 4.51
N SER A 427 -17.33 1.43 4.92
CA SER A 427 -17.99 0.26 4.33
C SER A 427 -19.51 0.25 4.54
N TYR A 428 -20.02 0.92 5.58
CA TYR A 428 -21.45 1.00 5.88
C TYR A 428 -22.15 2.19 5.21
N LYS A 429 -21.45 3.33 5.05
CA LYS A 429 -22.06 4.60 4.62
C LYS A 429 -22.79 4.54 3.27
N PRO A 430 -22.29 3.89 2.19
CA PRO A 430 -23.02 3.78 0.93
C PRO A 430 -24.41 3.13 1.08
N ILE A 431 -24.50 2.13 1.96
CA ILE A 431 -25.76 1.41 2.27
C ILE A 431 -26.72 2.34 3.02
N TYR A 432 -26.20 3.16 3.94
CA TYR A 432 -26.99 4.14 4.67
C TYR A 432 -27.54 5.23 3.73
N ASP A 433 -26.70 5.78 2.86
CA ASP A 433 -27.08 6.88 1.95
C ASP A 433 -28.09 6.42 0.89
N ALA A 434 -27.95 5.20 0.39
CA ALA A 434 -28.91 4.61 -0.55
C ALA A 434 -30.31 4.51 0.06
N ARG A 435 -30.41 4.17 1.36
CA ARG A 435 -31.68 4.09 2.08
C ARG A 435 -32.31 5.45 2.31
N GLU A 436 -31.53 6.44 2.70
CA GLU A 436 -32.05 7.79 2.92
C GLU A 436 -32.51 8.44 1.61
N THR A 437 -31.80 8.19 0.50
CA THR A 437 -32.09 8.78 -0.81
C THR A 437 -33.11 7.97 -1.62
N SER A 438 -33.59 6.83 -1.10
CA SER A 438 -34.42 5.87 -1.85
C SER A 438 -33.82 5.44 -3.20
N ARG A 439 -32.48 5.46 -3.30
CA ARG A 439 -31.76 4.83 -4.42
C ARG A 439 -31.87 3.31 -4.27
N GLY A 440 -31.77 2.57 -5.37
CA GLY A 440 -31.83 1.10 -5.34
C GLY A 440 -30.76 0.47 -4.43
N ASP A 441 -30.84 -0.85 -4.23
CA ASP A 441 -29.86 -1.59 -3.43
C ASP A 441 -28.44 -1.38 -3.97
N THR A 442 -27.49 -1.00 -3.09
CA THR A 442 -26.09 -0.79 -3.45
C THR A 442 -25.35 -2.10 -3.62
N THR A 443 -24.35 -2.07 -4.50
CA THR A 443 -23.48 -3.22 -4.73
C THR A 443 -22.31 -3.21 -3.74
N TRP A 444 -21.78 -4.38 -3.41
CA TRP A 444 -20.66 -4.47 -2.45
C TRP A 444 -19.36 -3.93 -3.06
N GLN A 445 -19.27 -3.92 -4.40
CA GLN A 445 -18.15 -3.38 -5.16
C GLN A 445 -17.98 -1.88 -4.95
N GLU A 446 -19.09 -1.12 -4.94
CA GLU A 446 -19.07 0.31 -4.61
C GLU A 446 -18.49 0.54 -3.21
N SER A 447 -18.98 -0.21 -2.21
CA SER A 447 -18.49 -0.10 -0.83
C SER A 447 -17.00 -0.46 -0.73
N HIS A 448 -16.54 -1.45 -1.49
CA HIS A 448 -15.13 -1.82 -1.55
C HIS A 448 -14.25 -0.75 -2.20
N GLU A 449 -14.70 -0.15 -3.31
CA GLU A 449 -13.97 0.94 -3.98
C GLU A 449 -13.85 2.16 -3.06
N GLU A 450 -14.91 2.49 -2.33
CA GLU A 450 -14.87 3.57 -1.34
C GLU A 450 -13.82 3.30 -0.24
N VAL A 451 -13.71 2.07 0.25
CA VAL A 451 -12.68 1.68 1.23
C VAL A 451 -11.26 1.75 0.62
N MET A 452 -11.06 1.16 -0.58
CA MET A 452 -9.73 1.06 -1.20
C MET A 452 -9.16 2.42 -1.61
N THR A 453 -10.00 3.36 -2.02
CA THR A 453 -9.57 4.74 -2.34
C THR A 453 -9.12 5.52 -1.11
N THR A 454 -9.61 5.16 0.10
CA THR A 454 -9.21 5.82 1.36
C THR A 454 -7.88 5.31 1.92
N VAL A 455 -7.50 4.06 1.64
CA VAL A 455 -6.23 3.46 2.12
C VAL A 455 -4.98 4.28 1.75
N PRO A 456 -4.75 4.71 0.48
CA PRO A 456 -3.58 5.52 0.15
C PRO A 456 -3.61 6.90 0.82
N VAL A 457 -4.80 7.50 1.00
CA VAL A 457 -4.96 8.78 1.73
C VAL A 457 -4.52 8.64 3.18
N LEU A 458 -4.96 7.58 3.87
CA LEU A 458 -4.49 7.26 5.22
C LEU A 458 -2.97 7.13 5.27
N GLY A 459 -2.37 6.46 4.28
CA GLY A 459 -0.92 6.35 4.15
C GLY A 459 -0.22 7.71 4.09
N LEU A 460 -0.68 8.63 3.24
CA LEU A 460 -0.12 9.97 3.09
C LEU A 460 -0.24 10.81 4.37
N TYR A 461 -1.41 10.78 5.02
CA TYR A 461 -1.66 11.54 6.25
C TYR A 461 -0.84 10.99 7.43
N PHE A 462 -0.57 9.68 7.45
CA PHE A 462 0.39 9.09 8.38
C PHE A 462 1.82 9.56 8.09
N MET A 463 2.23 9.64 6.82
CA MET A 463 3.53 10.20 6.44
C MET A 463 3.69 11.67 6.87
N GLU A 464 2.64 12.48 6.72
CA GLU A 464 2.65 13.87 7.22
C GLU A 464 2.84 13.93 8.74
N THR A 465 2.12 13.07 9.47
CA THR A 465 2.26 12.94 10.92
C THR A 465 3.70 12.54 11.31
N MET A 466 4.34 11.65 10.54
CA MET A 466 5.73 11.28 10.74
C MET A 466 6.71 12.44 10.51
N ALA A 467 6.45 13.27 9.50
CA ALA A 467 7.24 14.46 9.20
C ALA A 467 7.15 15.48 10.35
N ILE A 468 5.95 15.81 10.81
CA ILE A 468 5.75 16.71 11.97
C ILE A 468 6.33 16.09 13.24
N GLY A 469 6.17 14.78 13.45
CA GLY A 469 6.77 14.08 14.58
C GLY A 469 8.29 14.19 14.61
N ALA A 470 8.96 14.16 13.45
CA ALA A 470 10.41 14.34 13.36
C ALA A 470 10.81 15.76 13.75
N VAL A 471 10.08 16.77 13.26
CA VAL A 471 10.28 18.18 13.62
C VAL A 471 10.06 18.39 15.11
N ALA A 472 8.99 17.81 15.68
CA ALA A 472 8.67 17.92 17.09
C ALA A 472 9.76 17.35 17.99
N VAL A 473 10.35 16.20 17.63
CA VAL A 473 11.48 15.62 18.37
C VAL A 473 12.73 16.48 18.24
N ALA A 474 13.02 17.02 17.05
CA ALA A 474 14.16 17.91 16.84
C ALA A 474 14.04 19.18 17.69
N LEU A 475 12.88 19.80 17.70
CA LEU A 475 12.61 21.02 18.48
C LEU A 475 12.55 20.75 19.99
N ALA A 476 12.03 19.60 20.44
CA ALA A 476 12.02 19.21 21.86
C ALA A 476 13.44 19.08 22.46
N THR A 477 14.48 18.96 21.63
CA THR A 477 15.87 18.99 22.11
C THR A 477 16.30 20.36 22.66
N ARG A 478 15.54 21.43 22.40
CA ARG A 478 15.89 22.81 22.81
C ARG A 478 14.72 23.60 23.40
N LEU A 479 13.50 23.34 22.93
CA LEU A 479 12.31 24.07 23.32
C LEU A 479 11.53 23.30 24.38
N PRO A 480 10.98 24.00 25.41
CA PRO A 480 10.05 23.38 26.35
C PRO A 480 8.75 22.97 25.64
N LEU A 481 7.98 22.07 26.26
CA LEU A 481 6.76 21.46 25.71
C LEU A 481 5.82 22.47 25.02
N LEU A 482 5.45 23.56 25.71
CA LEU A 482 4.49 24.54 25.18
C LEU A 482 5.03 25.29 23.96
N ALA A 483 6.30 25.69 23.99
CA ALA A 483 6.94 26.36 22.85
C ALA A 483 7.04 25.41 21.65
N ASN A 484 7.43 24.16 21.88
CA ASN A 484 7.49 23.13 20.84
C ASN A 484 6.12 22.93 20.18
N PHE A 485 5.05 22.85 20.98
CA PHE A 485 3.69 22.67 20.48
C PHE A 485 3.24 23.81 19.57
N ILE A 486 3.45 25.06 20.01
CA ILE A 486 3.11 26.26 19.22
C ILE A 486 3.92 26.29 17.92
N THR A 487 5.24 26.04 17.98
CA THR A 487 6.09 26.06 16.80
C THR A 487 5.71 24.97 15.79
N CYS A 488 5.43 23.74 16.24
CA CYS A 488 4.97 22.66 15.37
C CYS A 488 3.63 23.01 14.71
N PHE A 489 2.69 23.61 15.44
CA PHE A 489 1.41 24.06 14.88
C PHE A 489 1.61 25.13 13.79
N VAL A 490 2.48 26.12 14.02
CA VAL A 490 2.81 27.14 13.02
C VAL A 490 3.46 26.52 11.78
N ILE A 491 4.40 25.58 11.96
CA ILE A 491 5.04 24.86 10.85
C ILE A 491 4.00 24.06 10.05
N TYR A 492 3.08 23.37 10.73
CA TYR A 492 2.00 22.62 10.08
C TYR A 492 1.09 23.53 9.23
N VAL A 493 0.64 24.65 9.80
CA VAL A 493 -0.24 25.60 9.10
C VAL A 493 0.48 26.20 7.89
N ILE A 494 1.71 26.69 8.06
CA ILE A 494 2.48 27.29 6.96
C ILE A 494 2.80 26.22 5.90
N GLY A 495 3.21 25.02 6.30
CA GLY A 495 3.58 23.94 5.39
C GLY A 495 2.42 23.44 4.51
N ASN A 496 1.19 23.50 5.00
CA ASN A 496 0.00 23.12 4.22
C ASN A 496 -0.58 24.25 3.37
N LEU A 497 -0.48 25.50 3.83
CA LEU A 497 -1.09 26.66 3.15
C LEU A 497 -0.18 27.34 2.12
N THR A 498 1.15 27.18 2.23
CA THR A 498 2.10 27.89 1.35
C THR A 498 1.89 27.54 -0.12
N SER A 499 1.80 26.24 -0.46
CA SER A 499 1.64 25.82 -1.86
C SER A 499 0.32 26.25 -2.50
N PRO A 500 -0.85 26.04 -1.87
CA PRO A 500 -2.12 26.56 -2.39
C PRO A 500 -2.15 28.08 -2.54
N LEU A 501 -1.56 28.82 -1.58
CA LEU A 501 -1.52 30.28 -1.63
C LEU A 501 -0.68 30.78 -2.81
N VAL A 502 0.50 30.20 -3.03
CA VAL A 502 1.34 30.53 -4.18
C VAL A 502 0.63 30.23 -5.49
N ALA A 503 0.06 29.03 -5.63
CA ALA A 503 -0.67 28.61 -6.83
C ALA A 503 -1.83 29.55 -7.17
N SER A 504 -2.59 29.99 -6.15
CA SER A 504 -3.71 30.93 -6.33
C SER A 504 -3.32 32.33 -6.82
N THR A 505 -2.03 32.68 -6.73
CA THR A 505 -1.48 34.00 -7.12
C THR A 505 -0.62 33.96 -8.37
N GLU A 506 -0.45 32.78 -8.98
CA GLU A 506 0.25 32.64 -10.26
C GLU A 506 -0.43 33.51 -11.33
N GLY A 507 0.33 34.46 -11.89
CA GLY A 507 -0.14 35.40 -12.91
C GLY A 507 -0.69 36.73 -12.39
N ASN A 508 -0.96 36.88 -11.08
CA ASN A 508 -1.51 38.12 -10.50
C ASN A 508 -0.48 38.92 -9.68
N ASN A 509 0.41 38.26 -8.93
CA ASN A 509 1.32 38.96 -8.03
C ASN A 509 2.65 38.21 -7.83
N GLU A 510 3.68 38.63 -8.57
CA GLU A 510 5.03 38.03 -8.52
C GLU A 510 5.65 38.08 -7.11
N LEU A 511 5.27 39.08 -6.29
CA LEU A 511 5.75 39.20 -4.91
C LEU A 511 5.28 38.04 -4.03
N VAL A 512 4.03 37.61 -4.16
CA VAL A 512 3.49 36.49 -3.37
C VAL A 512 4.15 35.18 -3.79
N GLY A 513 4.38 35.00 -5.09
CA GLY A 513 5.16 33.87 -5.61
C GLY A 513 6.61 33.84 -5.09
N PHE A 514 7.28 35.00 -5.02
CA PHE A 514 8.62 35.11 -4.46
C PHE A 514 8.67 34.80 -2.96
N VAL A 515 7.78 35.41 -2.16
CA VAL A 515 7.72 35.20 -0.71
C VAL A 515 7.36 33.75 -0.39
N GLY A 516 6.41 33.15 -1.11
CA GLY A 516 6.05 31.75 -0.90
C GLY A 516 7.18 30.78 -1.24
N LYS A 517 7.97 31.05 -2.30
CA LYS A 517 9.20 30.30 -2.59
C LYS A 517 10.23 30.45 -1.48
N LEU A 518 10.39 31.64 -0.90
CA LEU A 518 11.30 31.87 0.23
C LEU A 518 10.86 31.09 1.48
N ILE A 519 9.56 31.08 1.79
CA ILE A 519 9.00 30.28 2.88
C ILE A 519 9.23 28.78 2.64
N ALA A 520 9.02 28.29 1.41
CA ALA A 520 9.22 26.89 1.04
C ALA A 520 10.69 26.42 1.13
N VAL A 521 11.66 27.35 1.22
CA VAL A 521 13.07 27.01 1.51
C VAL A 521 13.28 26.67 2.98
N VAL A 522 12.49 27.27 3.90
CA VAL A 522 12.67 27.15 5.35
C VAL A 522 11.69 26.13 5.95
N VAL A 523 10.43 26.19 5.53
CA VAL A 523 9.34 25.36 6.05
C VAL A 523 9.09 24.20 5.09
N PRO A 524 8.95 22.96 5.59
CA PRO A 524 8.62 21.82 4.73
C PRO A 524 7.30 22.04 4.01
N ASN A 525 7.25 21.63 2.74
CA ASN A 525 6.02 21.55 1.99
C ASN A 525 5.26 20.29 2.43
N LEU A 526 4.34 20.44 3.38
CA LEU A 526 3.50 19.36 3.89
C LEU A 526 2.29 19.10 2.98
N ASN A 527 1.95 20.06 2.10
CA ASN A 527 0.87 19.91 1.13
C ASN A 527 1.09 18.72 0.18
N ILE A 528 2.33 18.22 0.02
CA ILE A 528 2.63 17.01 -0.75
C ILE A 528 1.98 15.73 -0.18
N PHE A 529 1.53 15.75 1.07
CA PHE A 529 0.77 14.66 1.68
C PHE A 529 -0.74 14.90 1.62
N ASN A 530 -1.15 16.14 1.39
CA ASN A 530 -2.56 16.52 1.29
C ASN A 530 -3.05 16.33 -0.16
N VAL A 531 -3.88 15.31 -0.34
CA VAL A 531 -4.48 14.94 -1.64
C VAL A 531 -5.97 15.24 -1.70
N GLN A 532 -6.51 16.07 -0.80
CA GLN A 532 -7.94 16.37 -0.71
C GLN A 532 -8.50 16.83 -2.05
N SER A 533 -7.86 17.82 -2.68
CA SER A 533 -8.31 18.36 -3.96
C SER A 533 -8.35 17.32 -5.10
N ALA A 534 -7.43 16.36 -5.10
CA ALA A 534 -7.39 15.30 -6.10
C ALA A 534 -8.48 14.24 -5.86
N VAL A 535 -8.72 13.90 -4.59
CA VAL A 535 -9.79 12.98 -4.19
C VAL A 535 -11.17 13.61 -4.44
N ASP A 536 -11.32 14.90 -4.17
CA ASP A 536 -12.54 15.67 -4.43
C ASP A 536 -12.87 15.74 -5.93
N ALA A 537 -11.84 15.83 -6.78
CA ALA A 537 -11.97 15.75 -8.23
C ALA A 537 -12.35 14.34 -8.74
N GLY A 538 -12.44 13.35 -7.86
CA GLY A 538 -12.72 11.96 -8.20
C GLY A 538 -11.53 11.23 -8.85
N ASN A 539 -10.32 11.77 -8.72
CA ASN A 539 -9.14 11.16 -9.32
C ASN A 539 -8.55 10.10 -8.38
N GLN A 540 -8.22 8.92 -8.92
CA GLN A 540 -7.54 7.89 -8.15
C GLN A 540 -6.09 8.30 -7.88
N ILE A 541 -5.58 8.03 -6.68
CA ILE A 541 -4.22 8.36 -6.29
C ILE A 541 -3.27 7.32 -6.91
N PRO A 542 -2.39 7.69 -7.85
CA PRO A 542 -1.47 6.75 -8.45
C PRO A 542 -0.45 6.26 -7.43
N VAL A 543 -0.09 4.98 -7.48
CA VAL A 543 0.95 4.39 -6.62
C VAL A 543 2.28 5.14 -6.71
N LEU A 544 2.57 5.72 -7.88
CA LEU A 544 3.78 6.50 -8.12
C LEU A 544 3.82 7.81 -7.32
N TYR A 545 2.66 8.43 -7.06
CA TYR A 545 2.56 9.59 -6.19
C TYR A 545 2.91 9.22 -4.75
N LEU A 546 2.39 8.08 -4.27
CA LEU A 546 2.71 7.56 -2.93
C LEU A 546 4.22 7.28 -2.78
N ALA A 547 4.85 6.75 -3.82
CA ALA A 547 6.31 6.56 -3.87
C ALA A 547 7.07 7.90 -3.79
N GLY A 548 6.63 8.92 -4.53
CA GLY A 548 7.20 10.26 -4.47
C GLY A 548 7.07 10.91 -3.08
N ALA A 549 5.89 10.82 -2.47
CA ALA A 549 5.63 11.33 -1.12
C ALA A 549 6.47 10.60 -0.06
N PHE A 550 6.63 9.28 -0.19
CA PHE A 550 7.53 8.50 0.66
C PHE A 550 8.98 8.97 0.53
N ASN A 551 9.45 9.28 -0.68
CA ASN A 551 10.81 9.77 -0.90
C ASN A 551 11.05 11.12 -0.24
N TYR A 552 10.07 12.02 -0.38
CA TYR A 552 10.08 13.30 0.31
C TYR A 552 10.17 13.09 1.82
N LEU A 553 9.33 12.24 2.40
CA LEU A 553 9.35 11.91 3.83
C LEU A 553 10.73 11.42 4.28
N VAL A 554 11.29 10.40 3.63
CA VAL A 554 12.57 9.79 4.05
C VAL A 554 13.70 10.82 4.03
N CYS A 555 13.84 11.56 2.92
CA CYS A 555 14.85 12.61 2.81
C CYS A 555 14.66 13.71 3.86
N PHE A 556 13.41 14.14 4.07
CA PHE A 556 13.07 15.15 5.04
C PHE A 556 13.36 14.70 6.48
N THR A 557 12.92 13.50 6.87
CA THR A 557 13.16 12.94 8.21
C THR A 557 14.67 12.77 8.48
N ILE A 558 15.46 12.36 7.48
CA ILE A 558 16.92 12.30 7.62
C ILE A 558 17.51 13.69 7.86
N ALA A 559 17.11 14.70 7.09
CA ALA A 559 17.58 16.07 7.25
C ALA A 559 17.22 16.66 8.63
N VAL A 560 15.97 16.47 9.08
CA VAL A 560 15.50 16.90 10.40
C VAL A 560 16.20 16.14 11.52
N TRP A 561 16.46 14.84 11.33
CA TRP A 561 17.23 14.06 12.30
C TRP A 561 18.67 14.55 12.41
N MET A 562 19.31 14.91 11.29
CA MET A 562 20.64 15.54 11.31
C MET A 562 20.64 16.87 12.06
N LEU A 563 19.61 17.70 11.86
CA LEU A 563 19.40 18.93 12.63
C LEU A 563 19.24 18.63 14.13
N ALA A 564 18.42 17.65 14.50
CA ALA A 564 18.21 17.23 15.89
C ALA A 564 19.52 16.81 16.56
N MET A 565 20.38 16.08 15.84
CA MET A 565 21.69 15.69 16.35
C MET A 565 22.59 16.90 16.61
N LEU A 566 22.66 17.85 15.66
CA LEU A 566 23.45 19.07 15.81
C LEU A 566 22.97 19.88 17.02
N LEU A 567 21.66 20.08 17.15
CA LEU A 567 21.07 20.80 18.27
C LEU A 567 21.35 20.12 19.62
N PHE A 568 21.39 18.80 19.67
CA PHE A 568 21.58 18.04 20.91
C PHE A 568 23.04 17.89 21.33
N ASP A 569 23.98 17.79 20.39
CA ASP A 569 25.40 17.70 20.70
C ASP A 569 25.88 18.98 21.42
N ASP A 570 25.39 20.15 20.98
CA ASP A 570 25.69 21.46 21.56
C ASP A 570 24.93 21.76 22.87
N ARG A 571 24.10 20.84 23.38
CA ARG A 571 23.36 21.05 24.63
C ARG A 571 24.15 20.44 25.79
N ASP A 572 24.57 21.31 26.71
CA ASP A 572 25.13 20.87 27.99
C ASP A 572 24.01 20.21 28.81
N LEU A 573 24.25 18.94 29.17
CA LEU A 573 23.34 18.13 29.98
C LEU A 573 23.73 18.19 31.47
N ALA A 574 24.76 18.97 31.85
CA ALA A 574 25.34 19.05 33.20
C ALA A 574 24.83 20.28 33.99
#